data_AF-A0A3N5IZT4-F1
#
_entry.id   AF-A0A3N5IZT4-F1
#
_cell.length_a   1.000
_cell.length_b   1.000
_cell.length_c   1.000
_cell.angle_alpha   90.00
_cell.angle_beta   90.00
_cell.angle_gamma   90.00
#
_symmetry.space_group_name_H-M   'P 1'
#
loop_
_entity.id
_entity.type
_entity.pdbx_description
1 polymer ?
#
loop_
_entity_poly.entity_id
_entity_poly.type
_entity_poly.pdbx_seq_one_letter_code
_entity_poly.pdbx_strand_id
1 'polypeptide(L)'
;MKTGIMYLLFVFFFLPAVLFAQGTSVSVNVQLHRDFDREIFTSTLEVFEADRFGTTFFFTDFDYGSTGQQGSYFEVSRNIRVVPVGKAHANLSLQFNDGVLPADAIAGKGIPRTVLYGVALSDVCWGKAFFELQALARQEFGADLGWQLTAVWDWPIPKTPLEFLGYVDWNSNTTGHQPTSVQTEPQLQWNWKNLALGTEVEISRNFTGAWTPDHGFRYRKWYTHPTLYLRVKF
;
A
#
# COMPACT_ATOMS: atom_id res chain seq x y z
N MET A 1 9.80 6.21 26.13
CA MET A 1 10.86 7.13 25.64
C MET A 1 12.10 6.42 25.10
N LYS A 2 12.62 5.34 25.72
CA LYS A 2 13.85 4.66 25.23
C LYS A 2 13.67 3.80 23.97
N THR A 3 12.46 3.36 23.65
CA THR A 3 12.14 2.58 22.45
C THR A 3 11.97 3.45 21.19
N GLY A 4 11.37 4.65 21.31
CA GLY A 4 11.09 5.52 20.16
C GLY A 4 12.33 6.03 19.40
N ILE A 5 13.44 6.23 20.10
CA ILE A 5 14.70 6.71 19.50
C ILE A 5 15.35 5.63 18.61
N MET A 6 15.21 4.35 18.98
CA MET A 6 15.77 3.24 18.19
C MET A 6 15.00 3.04 16.86
N TYR A 7 13.69 3.30 16.85
CA TYR A 7 12.86 3.24 15.63
C TYR A 7 13.05 4.45 14.72
N LEU A 8 13.24 5.64 15.29
CA LEU A 8 13.58 6.84 14.51
C LEU A 8 14.91 6.65 13.77
N LEU A 9 15.89 6.02 14.41
CA LEU A 9 17.18 5.71 13.78
C LEU A 9 17.04 4.70 12.63
N PHE A 10 16.09 3.76 12.70
CA PHE A 10 15.85 2.80 11.62
C PHE A 10 15.24 3.48 10.37
N VAL A 11 14.27 4.37 10.56
CA VAL A 11 13.64 5.14 9.46
C VAL A 11 14.62 6.16 8.86
N PHE A 12 15.39 6.88 9.70
CA PHE A 12 16.29 7.94 9.24
C PHE A 12 17.61 7.44 8.63
N PHE A 13 18.12 6.24 8.98
CA PHE A 13 19.35 5.72 8.39
C PHE A 13 19.12 4.89 7.11
N PHE A 14 17.94 4.29 6.92
CA PHE A 14 17.68 3.48 5.73
C PHE A 14 17.03 4.26 4.57
N LEU A 15 16.16 5.25 4.81
CA LEU A 15 15.55 6.02 3.72
C LEU A 15 16.55 6.82 2.85
N PRO A 16 17.59 7.50 3.40
CA PRO A 16 18.53 8.25 2.57
C PRO A 16 19.63 7.38 1.94
N ALA A 17 19.90 6.18 2.47
CA ALA A 17 20.91 5.28 1.90
C ALA A 17 20.44 4.59 0.60
N VAL A 18 19.13 4.53 0.41
CA VAL A 18 18.42 3.91 -0.71
C VAL A 18 18.46 4.84 -1.95
N LEU A 19 18.34 6.16 -1.76
CA LEU A 19 18.35 7.15 -2.85
C LEU A 19 19.72 7.44 -3.50
N PHE A 20 20.84 6.92 -2.99
CA PHE A 20 22.19 7.21 -3.52
C PHE A 20 23.03 5.96 -3.86
N ALA A 21 22.43 4.77 -3.84
CA ALA A 21 23.13 3.57 -4.30
C ALA A 21 23.21 3.56 -5.84
N GLN A 22 24.42 3.50 -6.40
CA GLN A 22 24.59 3.36 -7.84
C GLN A 22 23.99 2.03 -8.33
N GLY A 23 23.26 2.04 -9.44
CA GLY A 23 22.68 0.85 -10.06
C GLY A 23 21.30 0.44 -9.53
N THR A 24 20.59 1.33 -8.85
CA THR A 24 19.18 1.14 -8.46
C THR A 24 18.24 1.60 -9.58
N SER A 25 17.12 0.92 -9.73
CA SER A 25 16.00 1.39 -10.55
C SER A 25 14.96 1.97 -9.60
N VAL A 26 14.78 3.28 -9.63
CA VAL A 26 13.81 4.00 -8.79
C VAL A 26 12.72 4.56 -9.68
N SER A 27 11.46 4.35 -9.27
CA SER A 27 10.30 5.02 -9.83
C SER A 27 9.67 5.86 -8.73
N VAL A 28 9.42 7.14 -9.01
CA VAL A 28 8.67 8.03 -8.12
C VAL A 28 7.43 8.52 -8.84
N ASN A 29 6.28 8.33 -8.22
CA ASN A 29 4.98 8.71 -8.77
C ASN A 29 4.27 9.67 -7.81
N VAL A 30 3.74 10.76 -8.34
CA VAL A 30 2.80 11.63 -7.62
C VAL A 30 1.43 11.44 -8.23
N GLN A 31 0.44 11.13 -7.42
CA GLN A 31 -0.92 10.82 -7.86
C GLN A 31 -1.92 11.76 -7.18
N LEU A 32 -2.97 12.13 -7.89
CA LEU A 32 -4.14 12.80 -7.34
C LEU A 32 -5.38 11.96 -7.66
N HIS A 33 -6.02 11.46 -6.62
CA HIS A 33 -7.20 10.62 -6.64
C HIS A 33 -8.45 11.43 -6.32
N ARG A 34 -9.56 11.08 -6.97
CA ARG A 34 -10.91 11.52 -6.63
C ARG A 34 -11.78 10.30 -6.39
N ASP A 35 -12.12 10.06 -5.13
CA ASP A 35 -13.11 9.06 -4.74
C ASP A 35 -14.51 9.64 -4.93
N PHE A 36 -15.34 8.94 -5.70
CA PHE A 36 -16.68 9.42 -6.04
C PHE A 36 -17.72 9.17 -4.94
N ASP A 37 -17.54 8.14 -4.12
CA ASP A 37 -18.50 7.77 -3.07
C ASP A 37 -18.25 8.53 -1.78
N ARG A 38 -16.97 8.73 -1.42
CA ARG A 38 -16.55 9.50 -0.24
C ARG A 38 -16.48 10.99 -0.51
N GLU A 39 -16.46 11.38 -1.78
CA GLU A 39 -16.25 12.77 -2.23
C GLU A 39 -14.95 13.39 -1.68
N ILE A 40 -13.91 12.56 -1.51
CA ILE A 40 -12.59 12.97 -1.00
C ILE A 40 -11.59 13.08 -2.15
N PHE A 41 -10.70 14.06 -2.06
CA PHE A 41 -9.47 14.08 -2.84
C PHE A 41 -8.33 13.54 -1.99
N THR A 42 -7.49 12.70 -2.58
CA THR A 42 -6.32 12.14 -1.93
C THR A 42 -5.11 12.33 -2.83
N SER A 43 -4.02 12.90 -2.31
CA SER A 43 -2.75 12.85 -3.02
C SER A 43 -1.90 11.71 -2.49
N THR A 44 -1.21 11.02 -3.40
CA THR A 44 -0.33 9.90 -3.05
C THR A 44 1.05 10.16 -3.60
N LEU A 45 2.07 10.06 -2.75
CA LEU A 45 3.45 9.92 -3.18
C LEU A 45 3.81 8.44 -3.08
N GLU A 46 4.19 7.84 -4.20
CA GLU A 46 4.58 6.44 -4.30
C GLU A 46 6.02 6.34 -4.80
N VAL A 47 6.80 5.46 -4.18
CA VAL A 47 8.18 5.16 -4.53
C VAL A 47 8.35 3.65 -4.62
N PHE A 48 8.81 3.18 -5.77
CA PHE A 48 9.26 1.81 -5.94
C PHE A 48 10.74 1.80 -6.30
N GLU A 49 11.53 1.04 -5.56
CA GLU A 49 12.93 0.82 -5.84
C GLU A 49 13.26 -0.65 -5.92
N ALA A 50 14.01 -1.03 -6.96
CA ALA A 50 14.68 -2.31 -7.06
C ALA A 50 16.19 -2.13 -7.04
N ASP A 51 16.85 -2.85 -6.13
CA ASP A 51 18.29 -2.89 -5.96
C ASP A 51 18.82 -4.34 -6.02
N ARG A 52 20.14 -4.52 -5.85
CA ARG A 52 20.77 -5.85 -5.89
C ARG A 52 20.37 -6.78 -4.74
N PHE A 53 19.91 -6.21 -3.63
CA PHE A 53 19.51 -6.92 -2.42
C PHE A 53 17.99 -7.13 -2.32
N GLY A 54 17.18 -6.50 -3.16
CA GLY A 54 15.74 -6.74 -3.26
C GLY A 54 14.95 -5.51 -3.67
N THR A 55 13.74 -5.36 -3.12
CA THR A 55 12.80 -4.29 -3.49
C THR A 55 12.33 -3.51 -2.28
N THR A 56 12.17 -2.20 -2.45
CA THR A 56 11.54 -1.30 -1.49
C THR A 56 10.32 -0.67 -2.13
N PHE A 57 9.19 -0.72 -1.46
CA PHE A 57 7.99 0.02 -1.82
C PHE A 57 7.66 0.97 -0.68
N PHE A 58 7.32 2.21 -1.01
CA PHE A 58 6.85 3.21 -0.07
C PHE A 58 5.71 3.96 -0.70
N PHE A 59 4.67 4.23 0.07
CA PHE A 59 3.71 5.26 -0.30
C PHE A 59 3.23 6.04 0.91
N THR A 60 2.75 7.25 0.65
CA THR A 60 1.99 8.03 1.62
C THR A 60 0.83 8.72 0.94
N ASP A 61 -0.33 8.64 1.60
CA ASP A 61 -1.55 9.31 1.22
C ASP A 61 -1.80 10.52 2.10
N PHE A 62 -2.39 11.55 1.49
CA PHE A 62 -2.88 12.75 2.15
C PHE A 62 -4.33 13.00 1.73
N ASP A 63 -5.26 12.81 2.66
CA ASP A 63 -6.68 13.05 2.44
C ASP A 63 -7.02 14.52 2.69
N TYR A 64 -7.75 15.12 1.74
CA TYR A 64 -8.19 16.51 1.80
C TYR A 64 -9.68 16.62 2.08
N GLY A 65 -10.03 17.41 3.10
CA GLY A 65 -11.39 17.86 3.34
C GLY A 65 -11.61 19.31 2.92
N SER A 66 -12.75 19.87 3.34
CA SER A 66 -13.20 21.21 2.90
C SER A 66 -12.28 22.37 3.31
N THR A 67 -11.45 22.19 4.33
CA THR A 67 -10.59 23.24 4.90
C THR A 67 -9.09 22.95 4.80
N GLY A 68 -8.68 21.83 4.18
CA GLY A 68 -7.28 21.42 4.06
C GLY A 68 -7.06 19.92 4.25
N GLN A 69 -5.80 19.52 4.47
CA GLN A 69 -5.43 18.14 4.76
C GLN A 69 -6.03 17.71 6.12
N GLN A 70 -6.67 16.55 6.16
CA GLN A 70 -7.33 16.03 7.36
C GLN A 70 -6.78 14.68 7.83
N GLY A 71 -6.18 13.90 6.92
CA GLY A 71 -5.60 12.60 7.22
C GLY A 71 -4.28 12.38 6.51
N SER A 72 -3.49 11.46 7.02
CA SER A 72 -2.36 10.90 6.28
C SER A 72 -2.10 9.47 6.69
N TYR A 73 -1.83 8.61 5.73
CA TYR A 73 -1.41 7.23 5.94
C TYR A 73 -0.11 6.99 5.18
N PHE A 74 0.75 6.12 5.68
CA PHE A 74 1.91 5.67 4.92
C PHE A 74 2.26 4.21 5.22
N GLU A 75 2.93 3.62 4.25
CA GLU A 75 3.51 2.29 4.33
C GLU A 75 4.92 2.31 3.77
N VAL A 76 5.82 1.58 4.43
CA VAL A 76 7.11 1.18 3.87
C VAL A 76 7.23 -0.34 3.93
N SER A 77 7.59 -0.94 2.80
CA SER A 77 7.73 -2.38 2.61
C SER A 77 9.11 -2.67 2.02
N ARG A 78 9.87 -3.57 2.64
CA ARG A 78 11.20 -3.99 2.18
C ARG A 78 11.25 -5.50 2.05
N ASN A 79 11.54 -5.95 0.84
CA ASN A 79 11.86 -7.34 0.54
C ASN A 79 13.37 -7.49 0.37
N ILE A 80 13.98 -8.41 1.13
CA ILE A 80 15.40 -8.76 1.04
C ILE A 80 15.51 -10.13 0.37
N ARG A 81 16.13 -10.19 -0.80
CA ARG A 81 16.40 -11.44 -1.54
C ARG A 81 17.26 -12.38 -0.72
N VAL A 82 16.79 -13.62 -0.55
CA VAL A 82 17.53 -14.67 0.17
C VAL A 82 17.88 -15.82 -0.77
N VAL A 83 16.89 -16.38 -1.45
CA VAL A 83 17.07 -17.60 -2.26
C VAL A 83 16.45 -17.40 -3.64
N PRO A 84 17.20 -17.62 -4.74
CA PRO A 84 16.60 -17.66 -6.07
C PRO A 84 15.72 -18.91 -6.22
N VAL A 85 14.51 -18.73 -6.75
CA VAL A 85 13.54 -19.80 -7.05
C VAL A 85 13.18 -19.72 -8.52
N GLY A 86 13.98 -20.40 -9.37
CA GLY A 86 13.88 -20.25 -10.81
C GLY A 86 14.24 -18.83 -11.25
N LYS A 87 13.28 -18.08 -11.80
CA LYS A 87 13.44 -16.66 -12.17
C LYS A 87 12.96 -15.69 -11.09
N ALA A 88 12.30 -16.21 -10.05
CA ALA A 88 11.78 -15.44 -8.91
C ALA A 88 12.77 -15.48 -7.75
N HIS A 89 12.47 -14.74 -6.69
CA HIS A 89 13.24 -14.76 -5.44
C HIS A 89 12.33 -14.98 -4.24
N ALA A 90 12.71 -15.92 -3.37
CA ALA A 90 12.20 -16.01 -2.02
C ALA A 90 12.94 -15.01 -1.13
N ASN A 91 12.17 -14.14 -0.49
CA ASN A 91 12.65 -12.98 0.24
C ASN A 91 12.21 -13.02 1.69
N LEU A 92 12.93 -12.32 2.55
CA LEU A 92 12.39 -11.85 3.83
C LEU A 92 11.69 -10.52 3.59
N SER A 93 10.45 -10.41 4.06
CA SER A 93 9.65 -9.19 3.96
C SER A 93 9.49 -8.53 5.32
N LEU A 94 9.59 -7.20 5.34
CA LEU A 94 9.31 -6.35 6.50
C LEU A 94 8.48 -5.15 6.04
N GLN A 95 7.38 -4.87 6.71
CA GLN A 95 6.55 -3.70 6.47
C GLN A 95 6.30 -2.91 7.75
N PHE A 96 6.12 -1.61 7.60
CA PHE A 96 5.72 -0.70 8.65
C PHE A 96 4.67 0.28 8.14
N ASN A 97 3.54 0.32 8.84
CA ASN A 97 2.37 1.08 8.46
C ASN A 97 1.97 1.96 9.63
N ASP A 98 1.75 3.25 9.39
CA ASP A 98 1.31 4.19 10.41
C ASP A 98 0.50 5.32 9.75
N GLY A 99 -0.23 6.07 10.55
CA GLY A 99 -1.02 7.17 10.02
C GLY A 99 -1.85 7.87 11.07
N VAL A 100 -2.49 8.94 10.62
CA VAL A 100 -3.42 9.75 11.40
C VAL A 100 -4.68 9.93 10.58
N LEU A 101 -5.81 9.67 11.22
CA LEU A 101 -7.12 10.00 10.69
C LEU A 101 -7.57 11.36 11.27
N PRO A 102 -8.50 12.04 10.60
CA PRO A 102 -9.21 13.19 11.17
C PRO A 102 -9.77 12.84 12.57
N ALA A 103 -9.72 13.79 13.52
CA ALA A 103 -10.14 13.57 14.91
C ALA A 103 -11.62 13.12 15.06
N ASP A 104 -12.43 13.39 14.04
CA ASP A 104 -13.85 13.05 13.90
C ASP A 104 -14.11 11.73 13.14
N ALA A 105 -13.11 11.13 12.49
CA ALA A 105 -13.29 9.95 11.65
C ALA A 105 -13.58 8.67 12.45
N ILE A 106 -12.97 8.50 13.63
CA ILE A 106 -13.21 7.36 14.53
C ILE A 106 -12.93 7.83 15.96
N ALA A 107 -13.95 7.91 16.82
CA ALA A 107 -13.92 8.14 18.28
C ALA A 107 -12.54 8.09 18.99
N GLY A 108 -11.63 9.04 18.70
CA GLY A 108 -10.28 9.11 19.23
C GLY A 108 -9.34 7.93 18.94
N LYS A 109 -9.62 7.05 17.97
CA LYS A 109 -8.73 5.93 17.60
C LYS A 109 -8.11 6.17 16.22
N GLY A 110 -6.85 6.61 16.20
CA GLY A 110 -6.05 6.71 14.97
C GLY A 110 -5.80 5.35 14.31
N ILE A 111 -5.13 5.35 13.16
CA ILE A 111 -4.69 4.12 12.49
C ILE A 111 -3.70 3.41 13.42
N PRO A 112 -3.93 2.13 13.78
CA PRO A 112 -2.99 1.43 14.63
C PRO A 112 -1.67 1.27 13.87
N ARG A 113 -0.60 1.76 14.49
CA ARG A 113 0.76 1.43 14.05
C ARG A 113 0.86 -0.08 13.90
N THR A 114 1.36 -0.52 12.76
CA THR A 114 1.43 -1.94 12.41
C THR A 114 2.81 -2.28 11.88
N VAL A 115 3.35 -3.41 12.33
CA VAL A 115 4.55 -4.03 11.77
C VAL A 115 4.14 -5.36 11.17
N LEU A 116 4.58 -5.62 9.95
CA LEU A 116 4.42 -6.91 9.30
C LEU A 116 5.78 -7.51 8.98
N TYR A 117 5.94 -8.82 9.16
CA TYR A 117 7.18 -9.49 8.81
C TYR A 117 6.92 -10.93 8.39
N GLY A 118 7.69 -11.43 7.43
CA GLY A 118 7.52 -12.79 6.96
C GLY A 118 8.32 -13.05 5.69
N VAL A 119 7.69 -13.74 4.75
CA VAL A 119 8.33 -14.15 3.50
C VAL A 119 7.56 -13.61 2.31
N ALA A 120 8.28 -13.33 1.23
CA ALA A 120 7.70 -12.97 -0.05
C ALA A 120 8.30 -13.80 -1.18
N LEU A 121 7.53 -14.02 -2.23
CA LEU A 121 7.99 -14.49 -3.53
C LEU A 121 7.84 -13.32 -4.51
N SER A 122 8.94 -12.66 -4.84
CA SER A 122 8.97 -11.52 -5.78
C SER A 122 9.62 -11.89 -7.11
N ASP A 123 9.61 -10.96 -8.05
CA ASP A 123 10.19 -11.11 -9.39
C ASP A 123 9.52 -12.25 -10.19
N VAL A 124 8.26 -12.58 -9.87
CA VAL A 124 7.47 -13.55 -10.61
C VAL A 124 6.96 -12.89 -11.88
N CYS A 125 7.68 -13.07 -12.98
CA CYS A 125 7.35 -12.41 -14.24
C CYS A 125 6.68 -13.35 -15.25
N TRP A 126 5.56 -12.90 -15.85
CA TRP A 126 4.97 -13.52 -17.04
C TRP A 126 4.93 -12.52 -18.19
N GLY A 127 5.92 -12.63 -19.09
CA GLY A 127 6.11 -11.64 -20.15
C GLY A 127 6.53 -10.30 -19.56
N LYS A 128 5.68 -9.29 -19.68
CA LYS A 128 5.87 -7.97 -19.05
C LYS A 128 5.17 -7.82 -17.70
N ALA A 129 4.30 -8.77 -17.34
CA ALA A 129 3.61 -8.72 -16.06
C ALA A 129 4.56 -9.11 -14.94
N PHE A 130 4.49 -8.37 -13.84
CA PHE A 130 5.13 -8.64 -12.56
C PHE A 130 4.08 -9.06 -11.54
N PHE A 131 4.42 -10.05 -10.72
CA PHE A 131 3.63 -10.49 -9.59
C PHE A 131 4.51 -10.63 -8.36
N GLU A 132 3.94 -10.32 -7.21
CA GLU A 132 4.53 -10.58 -5.90
C GLU A 132 3.48 -11.18 -4.97
N LEU A 133 3.91 -12.16 -4.16
CA LEU A 133 3.08 -12.75 -3.11
C LEU A 133 3.82 -12.65 -1.78
N GLN A 134 3.13 -12.19 -0.73
CA GLN A 134 3.68 -12.13 0.63
C GLN A 134 2.82 -12.94 1.61
N ALA A 135 3.48 -13.61 2.54
CA ALA A 135 2.87 -14.24 3.70
C ALA A 135 3.54 -13.71 4.97
N LEU A 136 2.77 -12.96 5.77
CA LEU A 136 3.28 -12.10 6.83
C LEU A 136 2.60 -12.41 8.16
N ALA A 137 3.37 -12.36 9.24
CA ALA A 137 2.84 -12.12 10.57
C ALA A 137 2.52 -10.62 10.68
N ARG A 138 1.33 -10.27 11.18
CA ARG A 138 0.83 -8.89 11.30
C ARG A 138 0.69 -8.54 12.78
N GLN A 139 1.46 -7.56 13.24
CA GLN A 139 1.40 -7.07 14.61
C GLN A 139 0.92 -5.62 14.64
N GLU A 140 -0.36 -5.44 14.96
CA GLU A 140 -0.90 -4.12 15.28
C GLU A 140 -0.59 -3.79 16.74
N PHE A 141 -0.14 -2.58 17.04
CA PHE A 141 0.23 -2.21 18.40
C PHE A 141 -1.00 -2.21 19.31
N GLY A 142 -1.03 -3.13 20.28
CA GLY A 142 -2.16 -3.30 21.20
C GLY A 142 -3.17 -4.37 20.80
N ALA A 143 -2.90 -5.13 19.73
CA ALA A 143 -3.69 -6.30 19.32
C ALA A 143 -2.87 -7.61 19.44
N ASP A 144 -3.56 -8.75 19.37
CA ASP A 144 -2.91 -10.06 19.27
C ASP A 144 -2.20 -10.21 17.91
N LEU A 145 -1.21 -11.12 17.87
CA LEU A 145 -0.49 -11.43 16.64
C LEU A 145 -1.44 -12.06 15.61
N GLY A 146 -1.53 -11.44 14.44
CA GLY A 146 -2.30 -11.94 13.31
C GLY A 146 -1.43 -12.35 12.14
N TRP A 147 -2.09 -12.57 11.00
CA TRP A 147 -1.45 -12.84 9.72
C TRP A 147 -2.01 -11.93 8.63
N GLN A 148 -1.24 -11.77 7.55
CA GLN A 148 -1.65 -11.14 6.31
C GLN A 148 -1.08 -11.91 5.11
N LEU A 149 -1.91 -12.12 4.10
CA LEU A 149 -1.51 -12.53 2.77
C LEU A 149 -1.71 -11.34 1.84
N THR A 150 -0.67 -10.99 1.09
CA THR A 150 -0.69 -9.89 0.13
C THR A 150 -0.34 -10.41 -1.25
N ALA A 151 -1.07 -9.98 -2.27
CA ALA A 151 -0.68 -10.18 -3.66
C ALA A 151 -0.64 -8.84 -4.38
N VAL A 152 0.42 -8.59 -5.13
CA VAL A 152 0.62 -7.37 -5.93
C VAL A 152 0.82 -7.77 -7.38
N TRP A 153 0.25 -7.00 -8.30
CA TRP A 153 0.47 -7.16 -9.73
C TRP A 153 0.71 -5.83 -10.41
N ASP A 154 1.58 -5.86 -11.42
CA ASP A 154 1.77 -4.79 -12.39
C ASP A 154 1.84 -5.44 -13.78
N TRP A 155 0.88 -5.13 -14.63
CA TRP A 155 0.79 -5.69 -15.96
C TRP A 155 0.65 -4.60 -17.03
N PRO A 156 1.78 -4.19 -17.64
CA PRO A 156 1.77 -3.40 -18.86
C PRO A 156 1.20 -4.23 -20.01
N ILE A 157 0.05 -3.83 -20.55
CA ILE A 157 -0.67 -4.59 -21.58
C ILE A 157 0.11 -4.48 -22.91
N PRO A 158 0.60 -5.59 -23.47
CA PRO A 158 1.49 -5.56 -24.64
C PRO A 158 0.87 -4.82 -25.83
N LYS A 159 1.69 -3.98 -26.48
CA LYS A 159 1.32 -3.20 -27.68
C LYS A 159 0.20 -2.17 -27.45
N THR A 160 -0.08 -1.81 -26.20
CA THR A 160 -1.04 -0.77 -25.85
C THR A 160 -0.39 0.21 -24.86
N PRO A 161 -0.95 1.42 -24.70
CA PRO A 161 -0.58 2.32 -23.60
C PRO A 161 -1.20 1.91 -22.26
N LEU A 162 -1.97 0.82 -22.19
CA LEU A 162 -2.71 0.43 -20.99
C LEU A 162 -1.84 -0.39 -20.03
N GLU A 163 -2.11 -0.25 -18.75
CA GLU A 163 -1.46 -0.98 -17.66
C GLU A 163 -2.51 -1.34 -16.61
N PHE A 164 -2.52 -2.60 -16.21
CA PHE A 164 -3.39 -3.13 -15.17
C PHE A 164 -2.55 -3.48 -13.96
N LEU A 165 -2.80 -2.84 -12.84
CA LEU A 165 -2.00 -2.93 -11.63
C LEU A 165 -2.89 -2.96 -10.40
N GLY A 166 -2.34 -3.25 -9.24
CA GLY A 166 -3.06 -3.23 -7.98
C GLY A 166 -2.55 -4.25 -6.99
N TYR A 167 -3.28 -4.38 -5.89
CA TYR A 167 -2.98 -5.32 -4.83
C TYR A 167 -4.25 -5.92 -4.22
N VAL A 168 -4.09 -7.00 -3.47
CA VAL A 168 -5.08 -7.52 -2.53
C VAL A 168 -4.41 -7.91 -1.22
N ASP A 169 -4.98 -7.46 -0.12
CA ASP A 169 -4.63 -7.82 1.24
C ASP A 169 -5.76 -8.62 1.88
N TRP A 170 -5.41 -9.75 2.48
CA TRP A 170 -6.30 -10.55 3.31
C TRP A 170 -5.64 -10.82 4.66
N ASN A 171 -6.27 -10.43 5.77
CA ASN A 171 -5.65 -10.49 7.09
C ASN A 171 -6.63 -10.89 8.21
N SER A 172 -6.09 -11.28 9.37
CA SER A 172 -6.88 -11.77 10.52
C SER A 172 -7.12 -10.78 11.67
N ASN A 173 -6.52 -9.58 11.62
CA ASN A 173 -6.60 -8.61 12.71
C ASN A 173 -7.66 -7.55 12.41
N THR A 174 -8.93 -7.96 12.48
CA THR A 174 -10.03 -7.00 12.35
C THR A 174 -10.46 -6.50 13.72
N THR A 175 -10.69 -5.20 13.82
CA THR A 175 -11.47 -4.66 14.93
C THR A 175 -12.90 -5.22 14.84
N GLY A 176 -13.49 -5.71 15.94
CA GLY A 176 -14.94 -6.02 16.02
C GLY A 176 -15.41 -7.44 15.67
N HIS A 177 -14.80 -8.47 16.29
CA HIS A 177 -15.26 -9.87 16.29
C HIS A 177 -15.32 -10.58 14.92
N GLN A 178 -14.75 -10.03 13.84
CA GLN A 178 -14.66 -10.76 12.57
C GLN A 178 -13.34 -11.53 12.48
N PRO A 179 -13.33 -12.72 11.86
CA PRO A 179 -12.12 -13.51 11.76
C PRO A 179 -11.12 -12.96 10.74
N THR A 180 -11.58 -12.23 9.70
CA THR A 180 -10.72 -11.68 8.65
C THR A 180 -11.28 -10.42 7.98
N SER A 181 -10.38 -9.60 7.42
CA SER A 181 -10.66 -8.46 6.54
C SER A 181 -9.97 -8.65 5.20
N VAL A 182 -10.60 -8.14 4.14
CA VAL A 182 -10.02 -8.07 2.79
C VAL A 182 -10.15 -6.66 2.23
N GLN A 183 -9.12 -6.21 1.53
CA GLN A 183 -9.11 -4.98 0.74
C GLN A 183 -8.33 -5.22 -0.54
N THR A 184 -8.79 -4.67 -1.66
CA THR A 184 -8.11 -4.72 -2.94
C THR A 184 -8.41 -3.46 -3.74
N GLU A 185 -7.43 -2.98 -4.48
CA GLU A 185 -7.54 -1.80 -5.34
C GLU A 185 -7.02 -2.15 -6.74
N PRO A 186 -7.77 -2.91 -7.55
CA PRO A 186 -7.47 -3.06 -8.96
C PRO A 186 -7.56 -1.71 -9.68
N GLN A 187 -6.51 -1.40 -10.45
CA GLN A 187 -6.39 -0.17 -11.21
C GLN A 187 -6.17 -0.49 -12.70
N LEU A 188 -6.75 0.33 -13.56
CA LEU A 188 -6.46 0.37 -14.98
C LEU A 188 -6.05 1.79 -15.37
N GLN A 189 -4.85 1.95 -15.92
CA GLN A 189 -4.37 3.25 -16.37
C GLN A 189 -3.97 3.28 -17.84
N TRP A 190 -4.15 4.45 -18.45
CA TRP A 190 -3.65 4.81 -19.76
C TRP A 190 -2.41 5.68 -19.62
N ASN A 191 -1.29 5.20 -20.15
CA ASN A 191 0.02 5.85 -20.05
C ASN A 191 0.35 6.72 -21.26
N TRP A 192 0.83 7.93 -21.00
CA TRP A 192 1.35 8.84 -22.01
C TRP A 192 2.53 9.66 -21.49
N LYS A 193 3.73 9.32 -21.97
CA LYS A 193 5.00 9.90 -21.51
C LYS A 193 5.12 9.73 -19.98
N ASN A 194 5.28 10.83 -19.26
CA ASN A 194 5.39 10.90 -17.80
C ASN A 194 4.03 11.08 -17.11
N LEU A 195 2.92 10.92 -17.83
CA LEU A 195 1.57 11.03 -17.28
C LEU A 195 0.84 9.70 -17.42
N ALA A 196 -0.04 9.42 -16.48
CA ALA A 196 -1.08 8.40 -16.65
C ALA A 196 -2.41 8.92 -16.12
N LEU A 197 -3.48 8.59 -16.84
CA LEU A 197 -4.86 8.76 -16.38
C LEU A 197 -5.41 7.37 -16.10
N GLY A 198 -5.86 7.13 -14.88
CA GLY A 198 -6.32 5.81 -14.47
C GLY A 198 -7.58 5.85 -13.64
N THR A 199 -8.15 4.67 -13.48
CA THR A 199 -9.27 4.42 -12.57
C THR A 199 -8.92 3.26 -11.67
N GLU A 200 -9.49 3.29 -10.47
CA GLU A 200 -9.39 2.27 -9.45
C GLU A 200 -10.79 1.94 -8.94
N VAL A 201 -10.96 0.72 -8.44
CA VAL A 201 -12.10 0.41 -7.57
C VAL A 201 -11.56 -0.19 -6.28
N GLU A 202 -11.62 0.53 -5.17
CA GLU A 202 -11.37 -0.05 -3.84
C GLU A 202 -12.51 -1.03 -3.57
N ILE A 203 -12.21 -2.30 -3.27
CA ILE A 203 -13.18 -3.32 -2.89
C ILE A 203 -12.77 -3.88 -1.54
N SER A 204 -13.66 -3.83 -0.57
CA SER A 204 -13.30 -4.23 0.79
C SER A 204 -14.44 -4.86 1.58
N ARG A 205 -14.07 -5.65 2.59
CA ARG A 205 -14.99 -6.27 3.54
C ARG A 205 -14.33 -6.41 4.89
N ASN A 206 -15.02 -5.92 5.93
CA ASN A 206 -14.51 -5.82 7.30
C ASN A 206 -13.29 -4.88 7.45
N PHE A 207 -13.03 -4.04 6.46
CA PHE A 207 -12.02 -2.99 6.52
C PHE A 207 -12.66 -1.69 7.03
N THR A 208 -12.21 -1.19 8.18
CA THR A 208 -12.87 -0.05 8.84
C THR A 208 -12.74 1.27 8.09
N GLY A 209 -11.83 1.38 7.11
CA GLY A 209 -11.73 2.54 6.22
C GLY A 209 -12.83 2.63 5.15
N ALA A 210 -13.65 1.59 5.00
CA ALA A 210 -14.68 1.47 3.95
C ALA A 210 -15.99 2.20 4.28
N TRP A 211 -15.93 3.44 4.74
CA TRP A 211 -17.12 4.23 5.11
C TRP A 211 -17.59 5.10 3.94
N THR A 212 -18.86 5.53 3.96
CA THR A 212 -19.42 6.53 3.04
C THR A 212 -20.09 7.65 3.84
N PRO A 213 -20.18 8.89 3.31
CA PRO A 213 -20.86 10.00 4.00
C PRO A 213 -22.29 9.66 4.42
N ASP A 214 -23.02 8.94 3.58
CA ASP A 214 -24.43 8.57 3.83
C ASP A 214 -24.58 7.34 4.72
N HIS A 215 -23.55 6.50 4.80
CA HIS A 215 -23.57 5.25 5.56
C HIS A 215 -22.26 4.98 6.28
N GLY A 216 -22.33 4.96 7.61
CA GLY A 216 -21.24 4.48 8.45
C GLY A 216 -20.84 3.03 8.12
N PHE A 217 -19.63 2.67 8.53
CA PHE A 217 -19.08 1.33 8.35
C PHE A 217 -19.95 0.25 9.03
N ARG A 218 -20.08 -0.91 8.37
CA ARG A 218 -20.86 -2.07 8.81
C ARG A 218 -20.09 -3.36 8.53
N TYR A 219 -19.96 -4.19 9.56
CA TYR A 219 -19.36 -5.52 9.43
C TYR A 219 -20.12 -6.42 8.45
N ARG A 220 -19.39 -7.33 7.81
CA ARG A 220 -19.86 -8.36 6.87
C ARG A 220 -20.49 -7.83 5.58
N LYS A 221 -20.51 -6.52 5.37
CA LYS A 221 -20.91 -5.85 4.13
C LYS A 221 -19.71 -5.69 3.21
N TRP A 222 -19.94 -5.83 1.91
CA TRP A 222 -18.99 -5.45 0.87
C TRP A 222 -19.13 -3.97 0.54
N TYR A 223 -18.00 -3.31 0.38
CA TYR A 223 -17.88 -1.93 -0.05
C TYR A 223 -17.10 -1.88 -1.35
N THR A 224 -17.46 -0.90 -2.18
CA THR A 224 -16.80 -0.59 -3.43
C THR A 224 -16.69 0.91 -3.52
N HIS A 225 -15.51 1.46 -3.79
CA HIS A 225 -15.31 2.89 -3.98
C HIS A 225 -14.60 3.14 -5.32
N PRO A 226 -15.33 3.58 -6.36
CA PRO A 226 -14.73 3.90 -7.62
C PRO A 226 -13.98 5.23 -7.52
N THR A 227 -12.77 5.24 -8.08
CA THR A 227 -11.85 6.36 -8.02
C THR A 227 -11.30 6.65 -9.42
N LEU A 228 -11.12 7.94 -9.72
CA LEU A 228 -10.36 8.40 -10.88
C LEU A 228 -9.06 9.05 -10.38
N TYR A 229 -7.96 8.82 -11.09
CA TYR A 229 -6.69 9.43 -10.73
C TYR A 229 -5.87 9.93 -11.91
N LEU A 230 -5.07 10.97 -11.64
CA LEU A 230 -3.99 11.43 -12.49
C LEU A 230 -2.66 11.12 -11.81
N ARG A 231 -1.73 10.48 -12.52
CA ARG A 231 -0.39 10.14 -12.06
C ARG A 231 0.67 10.87 -12.89
N VAL A 232 1.65 11.45 -12.21
CA VAL A 232 2.88 12.01 -12.79
C VAL A 232 4.05 11.13 -12.40
N LYS A 233 4.82 10.66 -13.38
CA LYS A 233 5.96 9.75 -13.22
C LYS A 233 7.28 10.51 -13.36
N PHE A 234 8.17 10.36 -12.39
CA PHE A 234 9.49 10.99 -12.35
C PHE A 234 10.59 9.95 -12.59
#